data_AF-A0AAD7XIR4-F1
#
_entry.id   AF-A0AAD7XIR4-F1
#
_cell.length_a   1.000
_cell.length_b   1.000
_cell.length_c   1.000
_cell.angle_alpha   90.00
_cell.angle_beta   90.00
_cell.angle_gamma   90.00
#
_symmetry.space_group_name_H-M   'P 1'
#
loop_
_entity.id
_entity.type
_entity.pdbx_description
1 polymer ?
#
loop_
_entity_poly.entity_id
_entity_poly.type
_entity_poly.pdbx_seq_one_letter_code
_entity_poly.pdbx_strand_id
1 'polypeptide(L)'
;MLAPSFVHVGAAVAAMTSETGRCHTFDAAADGYCRGEGCGVVMLGIRRPDMTSLKGGVAATGFAVKHNGQSATFTALNSISQTRLMEACKGARLTLAVEAHGTGTKLGDPIEIAGLANFKKATTAPRTILNAVKANLGHTEPTAGAAGYLASLIVAVANEPQPNAALRTANPVARIEKLDCLAPPTDTVVAGATSSPRAFSVGVSSFGYSGIIAHAVLKAVACIDDDDNDLSPTLDAKCSRREL
;
A
#
# COMPACT_ATOMS: atom_id res chain seq x y z
N MET A 1 15.76 -12.73 16.07
CA MET A 1 14.66 -12.13 16.85
C MET A 1 15.17 -11.68 18.20
N LEU A 2 15.21 -10.36 18.39
CA LEU A 2 15.67 -9.61 19.55
C LEU A 2 14.59 -9.52 20.65
N ALA A 3 13.35 -9.89 20.32
CA ALA A 3 12.27 -9.96 21.28
C ALA A 3 12.51 -11.10 22.31
N PRO A 4 12.19 -10.90 23.60
CA PRO A 4 12.28 -11.96 24.60
C PRO A 4 11.45 -13.19 24.25
N SER A 5 11.89 -14.36 24.71
CA SER A 5 11.24 -15.66 24.45
C SER A 5 9.75 -15.69 24.84
N PHE A 6 9.36 -15.00 25.92
CA PHE A 6 7.95 -14.96 26.34
C PHE A 6 7.03 -14.33 25.29
N VAL A 7 7.52 -13.40 24.46
CA VAL A 7 6.73 -12.77 23.38
C VAL A 7 6.43 -13.80 22.29
N HIS A 8 7.43 -14.63 21.95
CA HIS A 8 7.26 -15.72 20.99
C HIS A 8 6.24 -16.76 21.48
N VAL A 9 6.41 -17.21 22.73
CA VAL A 9 5.53 -18.20 23.34
C VAL A 9 4.11 -17.66 23.44
N GLY A 10 3.93 -16.40 23.86
CA GLY A 10 2.62 -15.75 23.92
C GLY A 10 1.91 -15.71 22.57
N ALA A 11 2.62 -15.33 21.50
CA ALA A 11 2.05 -15.28 20.15
C ALA A 11 1.68 -16.69 19.62
N ALA A 12 2.51 -17.69 19.91
CA ALA A 12 2.23 -19.08 19.54
C ALA A 12 1.03 -19.66 20.31
N VAL A 13 0.95 -19.44 21.62
CA VAL A 13 -0.18 -19.87 22.46
C VAL A 13 -1.48 -19.18 22.04
N ALA A 14 -1.41 -17.94 21.58
CA ALA A 14 -2.54 -17.21 21.01
C ALA A 14 -2.90 -17.66 19.57
N ALA A 15 -2.23 -18.68 19.02
CA ALA A 15 -2.40 -19.20 17.67
C ALA A 15 -2.27 -18.13 16.57
N MET A 16 -1.37 -17.15 16.77
CA MET A 16 -1.13 -16.07 15.82
C MET A 16 -0.02 -16.39 14.82
N THR A 17 0.96 -17.22 15.22
CA THR A 17 2.14 -17.52 14.42
C THR A 17 1.95 -18.76 13.54
N SER A 18 2.48 -18.71 12.33
CA SER A 18 2.52 -19.85 11.40
C SER A 18 3.42 -20.96 11.92
N GLU A 19 2.97 -22.22 11.83
CA GLU A 19 3.78 -23.41 12.17
C GLU A 19 4.90 -23.62 11.15
N THR A 20 4.66 -23.21 9.90
CA THR A 20 5.63 -23.32 8.80
C THR A 20 6.62 -22.15 8.75
N GLY A 21 6.48 -21.16 9.64
CA GLY A 21 7.36 -20.00 9.73
C GLY A 21 7.28 -19.08 8.52
N ARG A 22 6.12 -18.97 7.86
CA ARG A 22 5.90 -18.06 6.72
C ARG A 22 4.60 -17.27 6.89
N CYS A 23 4.52 -16.10 6.28
CA CYS A 23 3.24 -15.43 6.07
C CYS A 23 2.69 -15.89 4.73
N HIS A 24 1.76 -16.85 4.74
CA HIS A 24 1.09 -17.35 3.53
C HIS A 24 -0.05 -16.41 3.11
N THR A 25 0.28 -15.13 2.95
CA THR A 25 -0.69 -14.07 2.74
C THR A 25 -1.53 -14.33 1.48
N PHE A 26 -2.84 -14.40 1.65
CA PHE A 26 -3.87 -14.72 0.65
C PHE A 26 -3.79 -16.12 0.03
N ASP A 27 -2.91 -16.99 0.53
CA ASP A 27 -2.77 -18.36 0.05
C ASP A 27 -3.70 -19.32 0.80
N ALA A 28 -4.03 -20.45 0.17
CA ALA A 28 -4.79 -21.54 0.79
C ALA A 28 -4.07 -22.14 2.02
N ALA A 29 -2.74 -22.04 2.08
CA ALA A 29 -1.90 -22.49 3.20
C ALA A 29 -1.81 -21.47 4.36
N ALA A 30 -2.53 -20.34 4.30
CA ALA A 30 -2.65 -19.38 5.40
C ALA A 30 -2.89 -20.09 6.75
N ASP A 31 -1.94 -19.98 7.68
CA ASP A 31 -1.95 -20.63 8.99
C ASP A 31 -1.49 -19.71 10.13
N GLY A 32 -1.18 -18.44 9.85
CA GLY A 32 -0.60 -17.50 10.80
C GLY A 32 0.46 -16.63 10.14
N TYR A 33 1.09 -15.75 10.91
CA TYR A 33 2.24 -14.97 10.43
C TYR A 33 3.57 -15.55 10.88
N CYS A 34 4.60 -15.39 10.05
CA CYS A 34 5.98 -15.47 10.51
C CYS A 34 6.33 -14.16 11.21
N ARG A 35 6.96 -14.21 12.38
CA ARG A 35 7.48 -13.00 13.01
C ARG A 35 8.70 -12.48 12.24
N GLY A 36 8.78 -11.17 12.08
CA GLY A 36 9.91 -10.49 11.44
C GLY A 36 10.51 -9.41 12.35
N GLU A 37 11.61 -8.83 11.90
CA GLU A 37 12.25 -7.70 12.58
C GLU A 37 12.52 -6.58 11.58
N GLY A 38 12.57 -5.34 12.07
CA GLY A 38 12.89 -4.22 11.21
C GLY A 38 12.95 -2.91 11.98
N CYS A 39 13.69 -1.96 11.42
CA CYS A 39 13.72 -0.57 11.83
C CYS A 39 13.43 0.28 10.59
N GLY A 40 12.59 1.29 10.73
CA GLY A 40 12.23 2.17 9.63
C GLY A 40 11.92 3.56 10.16
N VAL A 41 12.44 4.58 9.48
CA VAL A 41 12.22 5.99 9.79
C VAL A 41 11.74 6.68 8.52
N VAL A 42 10.67 7.46 8.65
CA VAL A 42 10.15 8.29 7.57
C VAL A 42 10.19 9.74 8.04
N MET A 43 10.90 10.58 7.28
CA MET A 43 10.92 12.03 7.53
C MET A 43 9.85 12.69 6.67
N LEU A 44 8.93 13.40 7.31
CA LEU A 44 7.85 14.11 6.63
C LEU A 44 8.19 15.59 6.52
N GLY A 45 8.20 16.10 5.29
CA GLY A 45 8.24 17.53 5.00
C GLY A 45 6.84 18.05 4.65
N ILE A 46 6.56 19.31 5.00
CA ILE A 46 5.37 20.00 4.51
C ILE A 46 5.71 20.56 3.13
N ARG A 47 4.93 20.17 2.10
CA ARG A 47 5.08 20.76 0.77
C ARG A 47 4.78 22.25 0.83
N ARG A 48 5.76 23.08 0.48
CA ARG A 48 5.60 24.53 0.33
C ARG A 48 5.54 24.91 -1.16
N PRO A 49 4.93 26.04 -1.53
CA PRO A 49 4.80 26.47 -2.94
C PRO A 49 6.13 26.70 -3.65
N ASP A 50 7.17 27.07 -2.90
CA ASP A 50 8.54 27.32 -3.35
C ASP A 50 9.40 26.05 -3.46
N MET A 51 8.89 24.90 -3.04
CA MET A 51 9.57 23.61 -3.18
C MET A 51 9.43 23.13 -4.63
N THR A 52 10.36 23.54 -5.49
CA THR A 52 10.35 23.23 -6.93
C THR A 52 10.74 21.80 -7.26
N SER A 53 11.39 21.05 -6.37
CA SER A 53 11.69 19.64 -6.65
C SER A 53 11.99 18.83 -5.40
N LEU A 54 11.09 17.93 -5.04
CA LEU A 54 11.55 16.62 -4.60
C LEU A 54 11.58 15.77 -5.88
N LYS A 55 12.72 15.73 -6.57
CA LYS A 55 12.91 14.78 -7.68
C LYS A 55 12.61 13.38 -7.13
N GLY A 56 11.58 12.71 -7.66
CA GLY A 56 11.13 11.41 -7.15
C GLY A 56 10.43 11.43 -5.79
N GLY A 57 9.90 12.57 -5.34
CA GLY A 57 9.19 12.68 -4.08
C GLY A 57 7.86 11.91 -4.06
N VAL A 58 7.55 11.27 -2.93
CA VAL A 58 6.23 10.68 -2.68
C VAL A 58 5.48 11.53 -1.67
N ALA A 59 4.23 11.88 -1.99
CA ALA A 59 3.35 12.60 -1.10
C ALA A 59 2.40 11.64 -0.38
N ALA A 60 2.29 11.76 0.94
CA ALA A 60 1.18 11.19 1.69
C ALA A 60 -0.06 12.10 1.51
N THR A 61 -1.01 11.69 0.68
CA THR A 61 -2.17 12.54 0.29
C THR A 61 -3.39 12.38 1.19
N GLY A 62 -3.40 11.35 2.03
CA GLY A 62 -4.46 11.08 2.99
C GLY A 62 -4.06 9.99 3.96
N PHE A 63 -4.65 10.04 5.15
CA PHE A 63 -4.56 8.98 6.13
C PHE A 63 -5.85 8.94 6.96
N ALA A 64 -6.14 7.80 7.55
CA ALA A 64 -7.19 7.63 8.54
C ALA A 64 -6.74 6.61 9.59
N VAL A 65 -7.19 6.80 10.82
CA VAL A 65 -7.06 5.84 11.92
C VAL A 65 -8.44 5.67 12.54
N LYS A 66 -8.83 4.43 12.81
CA LYS A 66 -10.10 4.08 13.45
C LYS A 66 -9.90 2.93 14.42
N HIS A 67 -10.93 2.66 15.22
CA HIS A 67 -11.06 1.42 15.97
C HIS A 67 -11.94 0.43 15.18
N ASN A 68 -11.58 -0.85 15.25
CA ASN A 68 -12.26 -1.96 14.62
C ASN A 68 -13.68 -2.18 15.19
N GLY A 69 -13.90 -1.71 16.41
CA GLY A 69 -15.16 -1.82 17.14
C GLY A 69 -15.41 -3.24 17.65
N GLN A 70 -16.68 -3.57 17.87
CA GLN A 70 -17.07 -4.90 18.30
C GLN A 70 -16.83 -5.94 17.19
N SER A 71 -16.24 -7.06 17.56
CA SER A 71 -15.93 -8.19 16.66
C SER A 71 -16.13 -9.52 17.38
N ALA A 72 -16.09 -10.63 16.63
CA ALA A 72 -16.40 -11.97 17.15
C ALA A 72 -15.44 -12.43 18.26
N THR A 73 -14.19 -12.00 18.20
CA THR A 73 -13.18 -12.19 19.25
C THR A 73 -12.42 -10.88 19.44
N PHE A 74 -11.65 -10.79 20.53
CA PHE A 74 -10.83 -9.62 20.81
C PHE A 74 -9.84 -9.29 19.68
N THR A 75 -9.27 -10.32 19.04
CA THR A 75 -8.28 -10.18 17.97
C THR A 75 -8.87 -10.23 16.55
N ALA A 76 -10.16 -10.53 16.42
CA ALA A 76 -10.81 -10.59 15.12
C ALA A 76 -11.00 -9.18 14.54
N LEU A 77 -10.58 -9.00 13.30
CA LEU A 77 -10.84 -7.78 12.53
C LEU A 77 -12.24 -7.81 11.90
N ASN A 78 -12.73 -6.65 11.46
CA ASN A 78 -14.06 -6.47 10.88
C ASN A 78 -13.96 -5.77 9.51
N SER A 79 -14.46 -6.44 8.47
CA SER A 79 -14.42 -5.95 7.08
C SER A 79 -15.20 -4.65 6.87
N ILE A 80 -16.29 -4.43 7.60
CA ILE A 80 -17.08 -3.19 7.56
C ILE A 80 -16.26 -2.04 8.15
N SER A 81 -15.58 -2.28 9.28
CA SER A 81 -14.72 -1.27 9.92
C SER A 81 -13.53 -0.90 9.03
N GLN A 82 -12.94 -1.87 8.34
CA GLN A 82 -11.89 -1.63 7.34
C GLN A 82 -12.42 -0.85 6.13
N THR A 83 -13.64 -1.16 5.64
CA THR A 83 -14.29 -0.39 4.56
C THR A 83 -14.46 1.08 4.98
N ARG A 84 -15.03 1.31 6.17
CA ARG A 84 -15.24 2.66 6.73
C ARG A 84 -13.93 3.42 6.97
N LEU A 85 -12.86 2.70 7.33
CA LEU A 85 -11.52 3.27 7.45
C LEU A 85 -11.04 3.81 6.10
N MET A 86 -11.13 3.02 5.04
CA MET A 86 -10.74 3.43 3.69
C MET A 86 -11.64 4.55 3.14
N GLU A 87 -12.94 4.53 3.43
CA GLU A 87 -13.86 5.62 3.05
C GLU A 87 -13.51 6.96 3.71
N ALA A 88 -13.01 6.92 4.96
CA ALA A 88 -12.55 8.11 5.65
C ALA A 88 -11.17 8.61 5.16
N CYS A 89 -10.43 7.80 4.41
CA CYS A 89 -9.10 8.14 3.94
C CYS A 89 -9.17 8.87 2.58
N LYS A 90 -8.82 10.16 2.59
CA LYS A 90 -8.80 10.99 1.37
C LYS A 90 -7.95 10.34 0.27
N GLY A 91 -8.51 10.24 -0.93
CA GLY A 91 -7.83 9.70 -2.11
C GLY A 91 -7.78 8.16 -2.19
N ALA A 92 -8.24 7.42 -1.17
CA ALA A 92 -8.12 5.96 -1.14
C ALA A 92 -8.90 5.27 -2.28
N ARG A 93 -10.00 5.85 -2.76
CA ARG A 93 -10.74 5.29 -3.91
C ARG A 93 -9.93 5.30 -5.20
N LEU A 94 -9.00 6.27 -5.34
CA LEU A 94 -8.17 6.46 -6.55
C LEU A 94 -6.91 5.58 -6.58
N THR A 95 -6.65 4.81 -5.52
CA THR A 95 -5.46 3.95 -5.47
C THR A 95 -5.54 2.83 -6.50
N LEU A 96 -4.44 2.63 -7.22
CA LEU A 96 -4.28 1.58 -8.21
C LEU A 96 -3.67 0.31 -7.60
N ALA A 97 -2.97 0.46 -6.48
CA ALA A 97 -2.49 -0.64 -5.67
C ALA A 97 -2.78 -0.43 -4.18
N VAL A 98 -2.81 -1.52 -3.43
CA VAL A 98 -2.90 -1.51 -1.97
C VAL A 98 -1.87 -2.49 -1.41
N GLU A 99 -0.96 -1.99 -0.57
CA GLU A 99 -0.21 -2.80 0.37
C GLU A 99 -1.12 -3.18 1.52
N ALA A 100 -1.51 -4.45 1.54
CA ALA A 100 -2.42 -4.99 2.52
C ALA A 100 -1.76 -5.18 3.89
N HIS A 101 -2.57 -5.30 4.93
CA HIS A 101 -2.09 -5.77 6.22
C HIS A 101 -1.62 -7.23 6.12
N GLY A 102 -2.42 -8.11 5.50
CA GLY A 102 -2.00 -9.37 4.91
C GLY A 102 -1.17 -10.28 5.81
N THR A 103 -1.75 -10.75 6.92
CA THR A 103 -1.00 -11.54 7.91
C THR A 103 -0.82 -13.01 7.52
N GLY A 104 -1.53 -13.52 6.51
CA GLY A 104 -1.47 -14.95 6.20
C GLY A 104 -2.29 -15.79 7.18
N THR A 105 -3.30 -15.19 7.81
CA THR A 105 -4.18 -15.91 8.76
C THR A 105 -5.43 -16.42 8.06
N LYS A 106 -5.90 -17.63 8.45
CA LYS A 106 -7.10 -18.29 7.88
C LYS A 106 -8.33 -17.38 7.83
N LEU A 107 -8.50 -16.56 8.87
CA LEU A 107 -9.67 -15.68 9.02
C LEU A 107 -9.38 -14.23 8.61
N GLY A 108 -8.20 -13.69 8.95
CA GLY A 108 -7.88 -12.28 8.73
C GLY A 108 -7.79 -11.92 7.25
N ASP A 109 -7.18 -12.79 6.44
CA ASP A 109 -7.02 -12.54 5.01
C ASP A 109 -8.37 -12.48 4.27
N PRO A 110 -9.30 -13.45 4.43
CA PRO A 110 -10.65 -13.31 3.87
C PRO A 110 -11.41 -12.05 4.34
N ILE A 111 -11.26 -11.67 5.60
CA ILE A 111 -11.90 -10.45 6.14
C ILE A 111 -11.34 -9.21 5.46
N GLU A 112 -10.02 -9.13 5.28
CA GLU A 112 -9.36 -8.01 4.61
C GLU A 112 -9.76 -7.91 3.14
N ILE A 113 -9.76 -9.03 2.41
CA ILE A 113 -10.21 -9.08 1.03
C ILE A 113 -11.68 -8.64 0.91
N ALA A 114 -12.55 -9.08 1.82
CA ALA A 114 -13.94 -8.65 1.83
C ALA A 114 -14.08 -7.13 2.05
N GLY A 115 -13.31 -6.55 2.97
CA GLY A 115 -13.31 -5.10 3.23
C GLY A 115 -12.83 -4.30 2.01
N LEU A 116 -11.73 -4.72 1.39
CA LEU A 116 -11.21 -4.12 0.17
C LEU A 116 -12.18 -4.25 -1.00
N ALA A 117 -12.76 -5.44 -1.20
CA ALA A 117 -13.73 -5.68 -2.25
C ALA A 117 -14.96 -4.79 -2.08
N ASN A 118 -15.52 -4.71 -0.88
CA ASN A 118 -16.66 -3.83 -0.60
C ASN A 118 -16.33 -2.36 -0.87
N PHE A 119 -15.14 -1.91 -0.48
CA PHE A 119 -14.69 -0.55 -0.74
C PHE A 119 -14.53 -0.25 -2.24
N LYS A 120 -13.98 -1.19 -3.02
CA LYS A 120 -13.66 -1.04 -4.44
C LYS A 120 -14.80 -1.42 -5.39
N LYS A 121 -15.82 -2.17 -4.97
CA LYS A 121 -16.93 -2.67 -5.82
C LYS A 121 -17.69 -1.56 -6.58
N ALA A 122 -17.63 -0.33 -6.11
CA ALA A 122 -18.28 0.84 -6.72
C ALA A 122 -17.40 1.62 -7.72
N THR A 123 -16.19 1.15 -8.05
CA THR A 123 -15.30 1.86 -8.98
C THR A 123 -15.38 1.27 -10.39
N THR A 124 -15.44 2.14 -11.41
CA THR A 124 -15.22 1.80 -12.82
C THR A 124 -13.73 1.74 -13.19
N ALA A 125 -12.85 1.95 -12.21
CA ALA A 125 -11.40 1.93 -12.36
C ALA A 125 -10.86 0.51 -12.63
N PRO A 126 -9.63 0.38 -13.17
CA PRO A 126 -8.95 -0.91 -13.26
C PRO A 126 -8.86 -1.62 -11.90
N ARG A 127 -8.70 -2.95 -11.95
CA ARG A 127 -8.49 -3.81 -10.77
C ARG A 127 -7.40 -3.21 -9.89
N THR A 128 -7.70 -3.06 -8.59
CA THR A 128 -6.71 -2.65 -7.60
C THR A 128 -5.75 -3.79 -7.35
N ILE A 129 -4.46 -3.56 -7.57
CA ILE A 129 -3.40 -4.54 -7.37
C ILE A 129 -3.15 -4.69 -5.87
N LEU A 130 -3.12 -5.92 -5.36
CA LEU A 130 -2.72 -6.15 -3.98
C LEU A 130 -1.23 -6.40 -3.88
N ASN A 131 -0.62 -5.90 -2.81
CA ASN A 131 0.74 -6.21 -2.38
C ASN A 131 0.70 -6.72 -0.93
N ALA A 132 1.72 -7.47 -0.53
CA ALA A 132 1.82 -8.06 0.80
C ALA A 132 3.29 -8.31 1.20
N VAL A 133 3.99 -7.27 1.66
CA VAL A 133 5.41 -7.34 2.05
C VAL A 133 5.70 -8.38 3.14
N LYS A 134 4.69 -8.70 3.97
CA LYS A 134 4.83 -9.70 5.04
C LYS A 134 5.11 -11.10 4.49
N ALA A 135 4.69 -11.41 3.26
CA ALA A 135 5.02 -12.67 2.60
C ALA A 135 6.51 -12.80 2.30
N ASN A 136 7.24 -11.68 2.21
CA ASN A 136 8.66 -11.63 1.89
C ASN A 136 9.54 -11.46 3.14
N LEU A 137 9.12 -10.62 4.09
CA LEU A 137 9.93 -10.22 5.25
C LEU A 137 9.40 -10.71 6.61
N GLY A 138 8.26 -11.39 6.63
CA GLY A 138 7.54 -11.68 7.85
C GLY A 138 6.82 -10.44 8.42
N HIS A 139 6.11 -10.63 9.52
CA HIS A 139 5.42 -9.58 10.24
C HIS A 139 6.35 -8.92 11.25
N THR A 140 6.85 -7.71 10.96
CA THR A 140 7.75 -6.95 11.84
C THR A 140 7.04 -6.21 12.99
N GLU A 141 5.83 -6.66 13.33
CA GLU A 141 5.02 -6.21 14.47
C GLU A 141 4.94 -4.67 14.61
N PRO A 142 5.53 -3.95 15.61
CA PRO A 142 5.43 -2.49 15.67
C PRO A 142 5.92 -1.77 14.41
N THR A 143 6.88 -2.34 13.67
CA THR A 143 7.43 -1.71 12.47
C THR A 143 6.75 -2.15 11.19
N ALA A 144 5.72 -2.99 11.27
CA ALA A 144 5.04 -3.52 10.08
C ALA A 144 4.38 -2.44 9.22
N GLY A 145 3.87 -1.37 9.87
CA GLY A 145 3.36 -0.20 9.17
C GLY A 145 4.45 0.53 8.38
N ALA A 146 5.64 0.68 8.95
CA ALA A 146 6.78 1.30 8.27
C ALA A 146 7.30 0.43 7.13
N ALA A 147 7.38 -0.89 7.31
CA ALA A 147 7.76 -1.82 6.25
C ALA A 147 6.80 -1.75 5.04
N GLY A 148 5.49 -1.80 5.29
CA GLY A 148 4.49 -1.65 4.24
C GLY A 148 4.50 -0.27 3.58
N TYR A 149 4.73 0.79 4.37
CA TYR A 149 4.89 2.15 3.86
C TYR A 149 6.06 2.26 2.89
N LEU A 150 7.25 1.77 3.27
CA LEU A 150 8.45 1.80 2.43
C LEU A 150 8.29 0.93 1.17
N ALA A 151 7.70 -0.27 1.28
CA ALA A 151 7.37 -1.08 0.10
C ALA A 151 6.44 -0.34 -0.85
N SER A 152 5.45 0.37 -0.32
CA SER A 152 4.51 1.18 -1.10
C SER A 152 5.16 2.40 -1.76
N LEU A 153 6.19 2.99 -1.14
CA LEU A 153 7.00 4.04 -1.79
C LEU A 153 7.68 3.50 -3.04
N ILE A 154 8.28 2.32 -2.95
CA ILE A 154 8.95 1.66 -4.09
C ILE A 154 7.93 1.42 -5.20
N VAL A 155 6.78 0.84 -4.87
CA VAL A 155 5.71 0.61 -5.85
C VAL A 155 5.22 1.93 -6.47
N ALA A 156 5.06 2.99 -5.66
CA ALA A 156 4.61 4.30 -6.16
C ALA A 156 5.60 4.94 -7.14
N VAL A 157 6.90 4.86 -6.85
CA VAL A 157 7.96 5.48 -7.67
C VAL A 157 8.30 4.63 -8.89
N ALA A 158 8.44 3.31 -8.71
CA ALA A 158 8.83 2.39 -9.78
C ALA A 158 7.65 1.98 -10.68
N ASN A 159 6.40 2.18 -10.23
CA ASN A 159 5.21 1.67 -10.90
C ASN A 159 5.22 0.13 -11.06
N GLU A 160 5.93 -0.56 -10.16
CA GLU A 160 6.14 -2.00 -10.17
C GLU A 160 5.65 -2.62 -8.87
N PRO A 161 4.44 -3.24 -8.88
CA PRO A 161 3.92 -4.03 -7.77
C PRO A 161 4.87 -5.18 -7.41
N GLN A 162 4.95 -5.49 -6.12
CA GLN A 162 5.86 -6.52 -5.61
C GLN A 162 5.16 -7.88 -5.59
N PRO A 163 5.81 -8.95 -6.10
CA PRO A 163 5.22 -10.27 -6.07
C PRO A 163 5.15 -10.80 -4.64
N ASN A 164 4.04 -11.46 -4.31
CA ASN A 164 3.89 -12.20 -3.06
C ASN A 164 4.62 -13.54 -3.17
N ALA A 165 5.74 -13.66 -2.44
CA ALA A 165 6.62 -14.83 -2.52
C ALA A 165 5.95 -16.15 -2.08
N ALA A 166 4.92 -16.07 -1.23
CA ALA A 166 4.25 -17.23 -0.62
C ALA A 166 2.96 -17.64 -1.34
N LEU A 167 2.41 -16.81 -2.24
CA LEU A 167 1.19 -17.14 -2.95
C LEU A 167 1.45 -18.17 -4.06
N ARG A 168 0.76 -19.30 -3.97
CA ARG A 168 0.79 -20.45 -4.90
C ARG A 168 -0.62 -20.84 -5.32
N THR A 169 -1.54 -20.90 -4.36
CA THR A 169 -2.96 -21.21 -4.56
C THR A 169 -3.79 -20.20 -3.80
N ALA A 170 -4.65 -19.44 -4.48
CA ALA A 170 -5.47 -18.45 -3.81
C ALA A 170 -6.36 -19.07 -2.72
N ASN A 171 -6.48 -18.36 -1.60
CA ASN A 171 -7.32 -18.79 -0.48
C ASN A 171 -8.79 -18.96 -0.93
N PRO A 172 -9.37 -20.17 -0.79
CA PRO A 172 -10.69 -20.48 -1.31
C PRO A 172 -11.83 -19.77 -0.55
N VAL A 173 -11.57 -19.26 0.65
CA VAL A 173 -12.50 -18.44 1.43
C VAL A 173 -12.48 -16.99 0.96
N ALA A 174 -11.27 -16.44 0.72
CA ALA A 174 -11.12 -15.08 0.21
C ALA A 174 -11.64 -14.93 -1.22
N ARG A 175 -11.53 -16.00 -2.05
CA ARG A 175 -11.99 -16.06 -3.45
C ARG A 175 -11.53 -14.85 -4.29
N ILE A 176 -10.31 -14.37 -4.05
CA ILE A 176 -9.78 -13.16 -4.67
C ILE A 176 -9.79 -13.22 -6.20
N GLU A 177 -9.56 -14.40 -6.78
CA GLU A 177 -9.58 -14.64 -8.23
C GLU A 177 -10.95 -14.34 -8.87
N LYS A 178 -12.04 -14.41 -8.08
CA LYS A 178 -13.42 -14.14 -8.53
C LYS A 178 -13.82 -12.67 -8.38
N LEU A 179 -12.91 -11.80 -7.95
CA LEU A 179 -13.19 -10.39 -7.72
C LEU A 179 -12.67 -9.54 -8.88
N ASP A 180 -13.59 -8.97 -9.64
CA ASP A 180 -13.28 -8.09 -10.78
C ASP A 180 -12.69 -6.74 -10.36
N CYS A 181 -12.68 -6.42 -9.05
CA CYS A 181 -12.16 -5.16 -8.51
C CYS A 181 -10.76 -5.27 -7.90
N LEU A 182 -10.26 -6.49 -7.64
CA LEU A 182 -8.96 -6.74 -7.01
C LEU A 182 -8.13 -7.69 -7.86
N ALA A 183 -6.82 -7.45 -8.00
CA ALA A 183 -5.90 -8.37 -8.65
C ALA A 183 -4.99 -9.06 -7.61
N PRO A 184 -4.79 -10.39 -7.70
CA PRO A 184 -3.91 -11.11 -6.78
C PRO A 184 -2.44 -10.68 -6.95
N PRO A 185 -1.63 -10.81 -5.89
CA PRO A 185 -0.22 -10.41 -5.91
C PRO A 185 0.72 -11.42 -6.61
N THR A 186 0.20 -12.28 -7.51
CA THR A 186 1.00 -13.33 -8.19
C THR A 186 1.69 -12.85 -9.46
N ASP A 187 1.08 -11.90 -10.15
CA ASP A 187 1.59 -11.42 -11.43
C ASP A 187 2.40 -10.17 -11.16
N THR A 188 3.61 -10.09 -11.71
CA THR A 188 4.28 -8.80 -11.92
C THR A 188 3.46 -8.06 -12.98
N VAL A 189 2.29 -7.57 -12.59
CA VAL A 189 1.46 -6.72 -13.42
C VAL A 189 2.22 -5.41 -13.49
N VAL A 190 2.95 -5.17 -14.58
CA VAL A 190 3.29 -3.81 -14.95
C VAL A 190 1.96 -3.08 -14.99
N ALA A 191 1.72 -2.19 -14.02
CA ALA A 191 0.50 -1.43 -13.97
C ALA A 191 0.35 -0.76 -15.33
N GLY A 192 -0.64 -1.23 -16.10
CA GLY A 192 -0.64 -1.10 -17.56
C GLY A 192 -0.20 0.29 -17.96
N ALA A 193 0.85 0.36 -18.79
CA ALA A 193 1.53 1.58 -19.17
C ALA A 193 0.53 2.68 -19.52
N THR A 194 0.13 3.46 -18.52
CA THR A 194 -0.67 4.64 -18.77
C THR A 194 0.31 5.57 -19.45
N SER A 195 0.03 5.89 -20.72
CA SER A 195 0.80 6.80 -21.59
C SER A 195 0.93 8.24 -21.06
N SER A 196 0.64 8.44 -19.78
CA SER A 196 0.74 9.65 -19.02
C SER A 196 1.36 9.28 -17.68
N PRO A 197 2.39 10.02 -17.20
CA PRO A 197 2.94 9.91 -15.84
C PRO A 197 1.93 10.43 -14.80
N ARG A 198 0.68 9.97 -14.88
CA ARG A 198 -0.39 10.21 -13.91
C ARG A 198 -0.07 9.41 -12.66
N ALA A 199 0.78 10.02 -11.84
CA ALA A 199 0.96 9.81 -10.42
C ALA A 199 0.26 8.56 -9.85
N PHE A 200 0.95 7.43 -9.94
CA PHE A 200 0.54 6.17 -9.35
C PHE A 200 0.31 6.35 -7.84
N SER A 201 -0.84 5.91 -7.34
CA SER A 201 -1.16 6.00 -5.91
C SER A 201 -1.41 4.64 -5.30
N VAL A 202 -0.85 4.47 -4.10
CA VAL A 202 -0.81 3.21 -3.36
C VAL A 202 -1.43 3.44 -1.99
N GLY A 203 -2.42 2.62 -1.65
CA GLY A 203 -2.97 2.54 -0.30
C GLY A 203 -2.09 1.64 0.58
N VAL A 204 -1.97 1.93 1.86
CA VAL A 204 -1.21 1.12 2.82
C VAL A 204 -2.07 0.85 4.03
N SER A 205 -2.34 -0.42 4.32
CA SER A 205 -3.16 -0.87 5.45
C SER A 205 -2.30 -1.48 6.55
N SER A 206 -2.58 -1.12 7.81
CA SER A 206 -1.98 -1.78 8.97
C SER A 206 -2.99 -1.90 10.10
N PHE A 207 -3.22 -3.12 10.56
CA PHE A 207 -4.26 -3.44 11.54
C PHE A 207 -3.65 -4.05 12.79
N GLY A 208 -3.73 -3.35 13.91
CA GLY A 208 -3.30 -3.87 15.20
C GLY A 208 -4.30 -4.89 15.73
N TYR A 209 -3.79 -5.99 16.31
CA TYR A 209 -4.64 -7.03 16.93
C TYR A 209 -5.50 -6.49 18.08
N SER A 210 -5.15 -5.32 18.65
CA SER A 210 -5.94 -4.61 19.66
C SER A 210 -7.18 -3.89 19.10
N GLY A 211 -7.34 -3.88 17.77
CA GLY A 211 -8.45 -3.21 17.08
C GLY A 211 -8.13 -1.82 16.55
N ILE A 212 -6.94 -1.25 16.79
CA ILE A 212 -6.54 0.01 16.15
C ILE A 212 -6.13 -0.26 14.70
N ILE A 213 -6.85 0.33 13.75
CA ILE A 213 -6.65 0.13 12.32
C ILE A 213 -6.29 1.45 11.64
N ALA A 214 -5.31 1.43 10.75
CA ALA A 214 -4.81 2.59 10.04
C ALA A 214 -4.72 2.33 8.54
N HIS A 215 -4.99 3.36 7.75
CA HIS A 215 -4.80 3.37 6.30
C HIS A 215 -4.18 4.69 5.85
N ALA A 216 -3.25 4.65 4.91
CA ALA A 216 -2.63 5.83 4.31
C ALA A 216 -2.63 5.71 2.79
N VAL A 217 -2.57 6.86 2.10
CA VAL A 217 -2.47 6.92 0.64
C VAL A 217 -1.21 7.68 0.26
N LEU A 218 -0.36 7.01 -0.52
CA LEU A 218 0.89 7.52 -1.06
C LEU A 218 0.72 7.77 -2.54
N LYS A 219 1.27 8.86 -3.05
CA LYS A 219 1.19 9.24 -4.45
C LYS A 219 2.53 9.75 -4.93
N ALA A 220 3.03 9.20 -6.04
CA ALA A 220 4.22 9.74 -6.70
C ALA A 220 3.95 11.18 -7.16
N VAL A 221 4.87 12.09 -6.87
CA VAL A 221 4.83 13.47 -7.37
C VAL A 221 5.60 13.48 -8.68
N ALA A 222 4.94 13.89 -9.76
CA ALA A 222 5.63 14.08 -11.04
C ALA A 222 6.75 15.11 -10.85
N CYS A 223 7.94 14.82 -11.37
CA CYS A 223 8.94 15.85 -11.59
C CYS A 223 8.34 16.87 -12.55
N ILE A 224 8.38 18.15 -12.18
CA ILE A 224 8.29 19.21 -13.18
C ILE A 224 9.70 19.25 -13.75
N ASP A 225 9.86 18.85 -15.01
CA ASP A 225 11.11 19.09 -15.72
C ASP A 225 11.18 20.60 -15.98
N ASP A 226 12.23 21.26 -15.49
CA ASP A 226 12.49 22.70 -15.72
C ASP A 226 12.93 22.99 -17.18
N ASP A 227 12.68 22.09 -18.13
CA ASP A 227 13.12 22.23 -19.54
C ASP A 227 12.12 23.00 -20.43
N ASP A 228 10.98 23.46 -19.90
CA ASP A 228 10.05 24.37 -20.61
C ASP A 228 10.48 25.86 -20.49
N ASN A 229 11.80 26.13 -20.56
CA ASN A 229 12.32 27.48 -20.75
C ASN A 229 12.83 27.70 -22.19
N ASP A 230 12.22 27.05 -23.18
CA ASP A 230 12.28 27.48 -24.58
C ASP A 230 11.19 28.53 -24.85
N LEU A 231 11.27 29.64 -24.13
CA LEU A 231 10.82 30.94 -24.60
C LEU A 231 12.07 31.72 -24.98
N SER A 232 12.71 31.30 -26.07
CA SER A 232 13.57 32.18 -26.84
C SER A 232 12.77 33.44 -27.19
N PRO A 233 13.20 34.66 -26.77
CA PRO A 233 12.63 35.86 -27.33
C PRO A 233 13.09 35.90 -28.78
N THR A 234 12.17 35.74 -29.73
CA THR A 234 12.37 36.12 -31.13
C THR A 234 12.64 37.60 -31.18
N LEU A 235 13.91 37.99 -31.01
CA LEU A 235 14.43 39.29 -31.39
C LEU A 235 14.62 39.27 -32.91
N ASP A 236 13.57 39.59 -33.63
CA ASP A 236 13.65 40.09 -35.00
C ASP A 236 14.37 41.45 -34.99
N ALA A 237 15.69 41.40 -34.96
CA ALA A 237 16.56 42.55 -35.16
C ALA A 237 17.06 42.57 -36.61
N LYS A 238 16.21 43.04 -37.55
CA LYS A 238 16.69 43.66 -38.79
C LYS A 238 15.79 44.82 -39.23
N CYS A 239 16.45 45.97 -39.36
CA CYS A 239 16.18 47.07 -40.30
C CYS A 239 15.21 48.18 -39.86
N SER A 240 15.75 49.33 -39.43
CA SER A 240 16.04 50.40 -40.39
C SER A 240 17.05 51.41 -39.83
N ARG A 241 18.09 51.69 -40.63
CA ARG A 241 18.78 52.98 -40.62
C ARG A 241 17.79 54.03 -41.08
N ARG A 242 17.78 55.20 -40.44
CA ARG A 242 17.69 56.49 -41.14
C ARG A 242 18.48 57.53 -40.36
N GLU A 243 19.45 58.09 -41.08
CA GLU A 243 20.21 59.28 -40.74
C GLU A 243 19.26 60.49 -40.71
N LEU A 244 19.36 61.28 -39.64
CA LEU A 244 19.61 62.73 -39.58
C LEU A 244 19.29 63.22 -38.16
#